data_AF-A0A5J6UFR5-F1
#
_entry.id   AF-A0A5J6UFR5-F1
#
_cell.length_a   1.000
_cell.length_b   1.000
_cell.length_c   1.000
_cell.angle_alpha   90.00
_cell.angle_beta   90.00
_cell.angle_gamma   90.00
#
_symmetry.space_group_name_H-M   'P 1'
#
loop_
_entity.id
_entity.type
_entity.pdbx_description
1 polymer ?
#
loop_
_entity_poly.entity_id
_entity_poly.type
_entity_poly.pdbx_seq_one_letter_code
_entity_poly.pdbx_strand_id
1 'polypeptide(L)' 'MNYKESFYDALAKWLRDYYELDAVRVTNFKEDVESGGYCETCWYDETVVYVDFLNSKGIETSYRYYGSMADLIRELCNE' A
#
# COMPACT_ATOMS: atom_id res chain seq x y z
N MET A 1 -8.68 5.00 -20.99
CA MET A 1 -7.89 4.69 -19.78
C MET A 1 -8.86 4.61 -18.63
N ASN A 2 -8.95 3.45 -17.98
CA ASN A 2 -9.84 3.26 -16.83
C ASN A 2 -9.17 3.90 -15.60
N TYR A 3 -9.91 4.70 -14.82
CA TYR A 3 -9.41 5.33 -13.59
C TYR A 3 -8.70 4.33 -12.67
N LYS A 4 -9.23 3.10 -12.59
CA LYS A 4 -8.64 2.02 -11.79
C LYS A 4 -7.23 1.63 -12.25
N GLU A 5 -7.01 1.52 -13.56
CA GLU A 5 -5.71 1.16 -14.13
C GLU A 5 -4.70 2.28 -13.88
N SER A 6 -5.09 3.53 -14.12
CA SER A 6 -4.23 4.69 -13.85
C SER A 6 -3.83 4.80 -12.37
N PHE A 7 -4.76 4.49 -11.47
CA PHE A 7 -4.46 4.45 -10.03
C PHE A 7 -3.49 3.31 -9.67
N TYR A 8 -3.65 2.12 -10.27
CA TYR A 8 -2.76 0.99 -10.05
C TYR A 8 -1.34 1.28 -10.56
N ASP A 9 -1.23 1.95 -11.70
CA ASP A 9 0.06 2.37 -12.27
C ASP A 9 0.75 3.41 -11.38
N ALA A 10 -0.01 4.38 -10.84
CA ALA A 10 0.49 5.37 -9.88
C ALA A 10 0.98 4.71 -8.59
N LEU A 11 0.22 3.79 -8.00
CA LEU A 11 0.64 3.02 -6.82
C LEU A 11 1.91 2.20 -7.10
N ALA A 12 1.97 1.51 -8.24
CA ALA A 12 3.16 0.73 -8.59
C ALA A 12 4.39 1.63 -8.74
N LYS A 13 4.23 2.83 -9.32
CA LYS A 13 5.29 3.84 -9.43
C LYS A 13 5.74 4.34 -8.06
N TRP A 14 4.82 4.73 -7.20
CA TRP A 14 5.13 5.20 -5.85
C TRP A 14 5.86 4.14 -5.01
N LEU A 15 5.44 2.86 -5.08
CA LEU A 15 6.13 1.76 -4.41
C LEU A 15 7.59 1.59 -4.89
N ARG A 16 7.85 1.78 -6.18
CA ARG A 16 9.20 1.73 -6.75
C ARG A 16 10.04 2.94 -6.36
N ASP A 17 9.47 4.13 -6.44
CA ASP A 17 10.19 5.40 -6.31
C ASP A 17 10.53 5.73 -4.85
N TYR A 18 9.65 5.40 -3.90
CA TYR A 18 9.81 5.77 -2.48
C TYR A 18 10.32 4.64 -1.58
N TYR A 19 10.02 3.38 -1.94
CA TYR A 19 10.36 2.22 -1.11
C TYR A 19 11.32 1.25 -1.81
N GLU A 20 11.78 1.59 -3.02
CA GLU A 20 12.70 0.76 -3.82
C GLU A 20 12.20 -0.68 -4.02
N LEU A 21 10.88 -0.87 -4.00
CA LEU A 21 10.27 -2.18 -4.18
C LEU A 21 10.21 -2.56 -5.65
N ASP A 22 10.41 -3.83 -5.97
CA ASP A 22 10.22 -4.37 -7.32
C ASP A 22 8.72 -4.56 -7.63
N ALA A 23 7.94 -3.48 -7.56
CA ALA A 23 6.50 -3.51 -7.81
C ALA A 23 6.23 -3.31 -9.30
N VAL A 24 6.04 -4.38 -10.07
CA VAL A 24 5.78 -4.29 -11.52
C VAL A 24 4.34 -3.90 -11.79
N ARG A 25 3.39 -4.55 -11.11
CA ARG A 25 1.95 -4.32 -11.31
C ARG A 25 1.17 -4.53 -10.03
N VAL A 26 0.45 -3.51 -9.57
CA VAL A 26 -0.51 -3.64 -8.47
C VAL A 26 -1.70 -4.49 -8.92
N THR A 27 -2.10 -5.43 -8.08
CA THR A 27 -3.23 -6.35 -8.31
C THR A 27 -4.42 -5.99 -7.45
N ASN A 28 -4.18 -5.48 -6.25
CA ASN A 28 -5.21 -5.15 -5.28
C ASN A 28 -4.73 -4.11 -4.26
N PHE A 29 -5.68 -3.46 -3.58
CA PHE A 29 -5.41 -2.65 -2.40
C PHE A 29 -6.57 -2.76 -1.42
N LYS A 30 -6.30 -2.70 -0.12
CA LYS A 30 -7.31 -2.81 0.94
C LYS A 30 -6.91 -1.98 2.16
N GLU A 31 -7.84 -1.18 2.67
CA GLU A 31 -7.70 -0.58 4.01
C GLU A 31 -8.19 -1.55 5.08
N ASP A 32 -7.45 -1.64 6.18
CA ASP A 32 -7.79 -2.46 7.34
C ASP A 32 -7.43 -1.73 8.64
N VAL A 33 -7.91 -2.27 9.77
CA VAL A 33 -7.51 -1.83 11.11
C VAL A 33 -6.81 -2.99 11.79
N GLU A 34 -5.53 -2.81 12.09
CA GLU A 34 -4.76 -3.76 12.87
C GLU A 34 -4.71 -3.31 14.31
N SER A 35 -5.17 -4.17 15.22
CA SER A 35 -4.96 -3.99 16.64
C SER A 35 -3.60 -4.60 17.00
N GLY A 36 -2.73 -3.83 17.66
CA GLY A 36 -1.39 -4.28 18.08
C GLY A 36 -0.90 -3.58 19.35
N GLY A 37 0.07 -4.18 20.05
CA GLY A 37 0.59 -3.65 21.30
C GLY A 37 1.88 -4.31 21.76
N TYR A 38 2.84 -3.53 22.28
CA TYR A 38 4.10 -4.05 22.83
C TYR A 38 3.93 -4.71 24.22
N CYS A 39 2.83 -4.42 24.93
CA CYS A 39 2.48 -5.07 26.18
C CYS A 39 0.99 -5.36 26.26
N GLU A 40 0.61 -6.34 27.09
CA GLU A 40 -0.77 -6.84 27.23
C GLU A 40 -1.81 -5.76 27.60
N THR A 41 -1.35 -4.60 28.10
CA THR A 41 -2.19 -3.48 28.54
C THR A 41 -2.26 -2.31 27.55
N CYS A 42 -1.37 -2.25 26.56
CA CYS A 42 -1.31 -1.16 25.59
C CYS A 42 -1.64 -1.70 24.19
N TRP A 43 -2.92 -1.93 23.96
CA TRP A 43 -3.45 -2.19 22.62
C TRP A 43 -3.81 -0.85 21.96
N TYR A 44 -3.28 -0.64 20.76
CA TYR A 44 -3.64 0.48 19.90
C TYR A 44 -4.15 -0.08 18.58
N ASP A 45 -5.18 0.57 18.06
CA ASP A 45 -5.70 0.30 16.72
C ASP A 45 -4.96 1.20 15.74
N GLU A 46 -4.33 0.58 14.74
CA GLU A 46 -3.62 1.26 13.67
C GLU A 46 -4.36 1.03 12.35
N THR A 47 -4.69 2.12 11.65
CA THR A 47 -5.21 2.02 10.29
C THR A 47 -4.06 1.75 9.33
N VAL A 48 -4.21 0.71 8.51
CA VAL A 48 -3.19 0.31 7.53
C VAL A 48 -3.82 0.12 6.16
N VAL A 49 -3.02 0.33 5.11
CA VAL A 49 -3.39 -0.01 3.75
C VAL A 49 -2.44 -1.08 3.23
N TYR A 50 -3.01 -2.21 2.83
CA TYR A 50 -2.33 -3.26 2.10
C TYR A 50 -2.37 -2.97 0.61
N VAL A 51 -1.21 -3.06 -0.05
CA VAL A 51 -1.08 -2.94 -1.51
C VAL A 51 -0.44 -4.21 -2.03
N ASP A 52 -1.23 -5.02 -2.74
CA ASP A 52 -0.77 -6.27 -3.34
C ASP A 52 -0.27 -6.00 -4.75
N PHE A 53 0.89 -6.57 -5.10
CA PHE A 53 1.52 -6.38 -6.40
C PHE A 53 2.29 -7.62 -6.85
N LEU A 54 2.45 -7.76 -8.16
CA LEU A 54 3.37 -8.70 -8.78
C LEU A 54 4.74 -8.05 -8.93
N ASN A 55 5.78 -8.78 -8.56
CA ASN A 55 7.16 -8.40 -8.82
C ASN A 55 7.67 -8.89 -10.19
N SER A 56 8.91 -8.55 -10.55
CA SER A 56 9.52 -8.95 -11.83
C SER A 56 9.66 -10.46 -12.00
N LYS A 57 9.61 -11.23 -10.91
CA LYS A 57 9.61 -12.69 -10.91
C LYS A 57 8.21 -13.29 -11.04
N GLY A 58 7.17 -12.46 -11.14
CA GLY A 58 5.77 -12.89 -11.19
C GLY A 58 5.23 -13.41 -9.85
N ILE A 59 5.88 -13.07 -8.73
CA ILE A 59 5.44 -13.47 -7.38
C ILE A 59 4.57 -12.34 -6.82
N GLU A 60 3.40 -12.72 -6.29
CA GLU A 60 2.51 -11.80 -5.59
C GLU A 60 3.06 -11.48 -4.19
N THR A 61 3.20 -10.20 -3.91
CA THR A 61 3.77 -9.63 -2.69
C THR A 61 2.82 -8.55 -2.16
N SER A 62 2.75 -8.38 -0.84
CA SER A 62 1.94 -7.31 -0.23
C SER A 62 2.84 -6.33 0.50
N TYR A 63 2.62 -5.04 0.28
CA TYR A 63 3.24 -3.96 1.04
C TYR A 63 2.22 -3.38 2.03
N ARG A 64 2.65 -3.17 3.28
CA ARG A 64 1.84 -2.54 4.33
C ARG A 64 2.24 -1.09 4.49
N TYR A 65 1.34 -0.19 4.12
CA TYR A 65 1.41 1.24 4.42
C TYR A 65 0.69 1.52 5.75
N TYR A 66 1.30 2.34 6.61
CA TYR A 66 0.69 2.80 7.85
C TYR A 66 0.03 4.15 7.64
N GLY A 67 -1.29 4.20 7.80
CA GLY A 67 -2.12 5.36 7.48
C GLY A 67 -3.39 4.95 6.74
N SER A 68 -4.27 5.92 6.53
CA SER A 68 -5.51 5.68 5.79
C SER A 68 -5.29 5.70 4.28
N MET A 69 -6.26 5.17 3.53
CA MET A 69 -6.32 5.31 2.07
C MET A 69 -6.32 6.77 1.63
N ALA A 70 -6.93 7.67 2.42
CA ALA A 70 -6.94 9.09 2.12
C ALA A 70 -5.53 9.70 2.22
N ASP A 71 -4.71 9.25 3.17
CA ASP A 71 -3.33 9.69 3.32
C ASP A 71 -2.48 9.18 2.15
N LEU A 72 -2.63 7.90 1.80
CA LEU A 72 -1.96 7.31 0.63
C LEU A 72 -2.31 8.07 -0.67
N ILE A 73 -3.59 8.39 -0.90
CA ILE A 73 -4.01 9.15 -2.08
C ILE A 73 -3.40 10.56 -2.09
N ARG A 74 -3.28 11.20 -0.92
CA ARG A 74 -2.65 12.52 -0.82
C ARG A 74 -1.16 12.47 -1.18
N GLU A 75 -0.45 11.45 -0.71
CA GLU A 75 0.96 11.22 -1.11
C GLU A 75 1.08 11.07 -2.63
N LEU A 76 0.21 10.27 -3.26
CA LEU A 76 0.18 10.09 -4.72
C LEU A 76 -0.17 11.36 -5.51
N CYS A 77 -0.91 12.29 -4.92
CA CYS A 77 -1.35 13.52 -5.58
C CYS A 77 -0.39 14.70 -5.39
N ASN A 78 0.54 14.61 -4.44
CA ASN A 78 1.56 15.62 -4.18
C ASN A 78 2.88 15.36 -4.94
N GLU A 79 2.90 14.34 -5.82
CA GLU A 79 3.97 14.06 -6.81
C GLU A 79 3.96 15.01 -8.01
#